data_AF-A0A5C6XDF3-F1
#
_entry.id   AF-A0A5C6XDF3-F1
#
_cell.length_a   1.000
_cell.length_b   1.000
_cell.length_c   1.000
_cell.angle_alpha   90.00
_cell.angle_beta   90.00
_cell.angle_gamma   90.00
#
_symmetry.space_group_name_H-M   'P 1'
#
loop_
_entity.id
_entity.type
_entity.pdbx_description
1 polymer ?
#
loop_
_entity_poly.entity_id
_entity_poly.type
_entity_poly.pdbx_seq_one_letter_code
_entity_poly.pdbx_strand_id
1 'polypeptide(L)'
;MSSQEQLLVVSHYETLTEARRRRLVARVVPVGRGVGVRVVAEYQRRIDDEEGAQRWEPEAREQHAEEAQRWELAVAREAERRFHRRR
;
A
#
# COMPACT_ATOMS: atom_id res chain seq x y z
N MET A 1 -24.76 -7.02 -14.42
CA MET A 1 -23.37 -6.53 -14.44
C MET A 1 -23.01 -6.11 -13.01
N SER A 2 -22.15 -6.88 -12.34
CA SER A 2 -21.78 -6.62 -10.94
C SER A 2 -20.68 -5.57 -10.88
N SER A 3 -21.06 -4.31 -10.63
CA SER A 3 -20.13 -3.19 -10.41
C SER A 3 -19.34 -3.28 -9.09
N GLN A 4 -19.27 -4.46 -8.46
CA GLN A 4 -18.53 -4.70 -7.20
C GLN A 4 -17.08 -5.14 -7.42
N GLU A 5 -16.67 -5.45 -8.65
CA GLU A 5 -15.34 -6.02 -8.96
C GLU A 5 -14.40 -5.05 -9.70
N GLN A 6 -14.13 -3.89 -9.10
CA GLN A 6 -12.93 -3.13 -9.47
C GLN A 6 -11.99 -3.04 -8.27
N LEU A 7 -11.56 -4.22 -7.81
CA LEU A 7 -10.47 -4.39 -6.87
C LEU A 7 -9.16 -4.00 -7.59
N LEU A 8 -8.85 -2.70 -7.68
CA LEU A 8 -7.52 -2.27 -8.12
C LEU A 8 -6.53 -2.54 -6.97
N VAL A 9 -6.15 -3.81 -6.80
CA VAL A 9 -5.08 -4.23 -5.90
C VAL A 9 -3.77 -4.01 -6.62
N VAL A 10 -3.25 -2.79 -6.53
CA VAL A 10 -1.87 -2.52 -6.93
C VAL A 10 -1.01 -2.86 -5.72
N SER A 11 -0.27 -3.98 -5.83
CA SER A 11 0.85 -4.25 -4.93
C SER A 11 2.10 -3.58 -5.50
N HIS A 12 2.52 -2.48 -4.90
CA HIS A 12 3.80 -1.84 -5.23
C HIS A 12 4.80 -2.12 -4.11
N TYR A 13 6.01 -2.52 -4.47
CA TYR A 13 7.11 -2.69 -3.53
C TYR A 13 8.09 -1.55 -3.72
N GLU A 14 8.45 -0.91 -2.61
CA GLU A 14 9.44 0.14 -2.56
C GLU A 14 10.57 -0.30 -1.62
N THR A 15 11.78 -0.39 -2.15
CA THR A 15 12.97 -0.66 -1.36
C THR A 15 13.36 0.61 -0.61
N LEU A 16 13.39 0.54 0.73
CA LEU A 16 13.78 1.67 1.58
C LEU A 16 15.27 1.59 1.90
N THR A 17 15.75 0.38 2.20
CA THR A 17 17.16 0.05 2.44
C THR A 17 17.43 -1.38 1.94
N GLU A 18 18.68 -1.84 2.00
CA GLU A 18 19.00 -3.23 1.66
C GLU A 18 18.27 -4.26 2.54
N ALA A 19 17.97 -3.89 3.80
CA ALA A 19 17.30 -4.73 4.77
C ALA A 19 15.82 -4.37 5.00
N ARG A 20 15.27 -3.36 4.32
CA ARG A 20 13.89 -2.90 4.51
C ARG A 20 13.21 -2.55 3.20
N ARG A 21 11.95 -2.96 3.10
CA ARG A 21 11.06 -2.55 2.02
C ARG A 21 9.67 -2.26 2.56
N ARG A 22 8.88 -1.59 1.76
CA ARG A 22 7.46 -1.37 2.02
C ARG A 22 6.64 -1.91 0.87
N ARG A 23 5.59 -2.65 1.21
CA ARG A 23 4.53 -3.06 0.29
C ARG A 23 3.37 -2.09 0.44
N LEU A 24 2.96 -1.47 -0.66
CA LEU A 24 1.75 -0.67 -0.75
C LEU A 24 0.65 -1.53 -1.34
N VAL A 25 -0.49 -1.57 -0.66
CA VAL A 25 -1.70 -2.21 -1.13
C VAL A 25 -2.78 -1.16 -1.23
N ALA A 26 -3.15 -0.79 -2.46
CA ALA A 26 -4.31 0.06 -2.70
C ALA A 26 -5.56 -0.79 -2.93
N ARG A 27 -6.72 -0.30 -2.51
CA ARG A 27 -8.02 -0.84 -2.89
C ARG A 27 -9.00 0.28 -3.14
N VAL A 28 -9.84 0.10 -4.15
CA VAL A 28 -10.98 0.97 -4.40
C VAL A 28 -12.07 0.65 -3.38
N VAL A 29 -12.68 1.68 -2.78
CA VAL A 29 -13.79 1.53 -1.82
C VAL A 29 -14.95 2.44 -2.21
N PRO A 30 -16.20 1.99 -2.08
CA PRO A 30 -17.36 2.87 -2.24
C PRO A 30 -17.40 3.90 -1.10
N VAL A 31 -17.66 5.17 -1.44
CA VAL A 31 -17.82 6.25 -0.46
C VAL A 31 -19.05 7.09 -0.83
N GLY A 32 -20.16 6.88 -0.10
CA GLY A 32 -21.44 7.54 -0.40
C GLY A 32 -21.93 7.22 -1.81
N ARG A 33 -22.10 8.25 -2.65
CA ARG A 33 -22.47 8.13 -4.07
C ARG A 33 -21.26 8.04 -5.03
N GLY A 34 -20.05 7.93 -4.51
CA GLY A 34 -18.80 7.96 -5.26
C GLY A 34 -17.85 6.81 -4.93
N VAL A 35 -16.60 7.00 -5.35
CA VAL A 35 -15.51 6.03 -5.22
C VAL A 35 -14.33 6.71 -4.52
N GLY A 36 -13.75 6.05 -3.53
CA GLY A 36 -12.52 6.44 -2.86
C GLY A 36 -11.43 5.38 -3.01
N VAL A 37 -10.20 5.72 -2.61
CA VAL A 37 -9.07 4.80 -2.59
C VAL A 37 -8.58 4.66 -1.16
N ARG A 38 -8.49 3.43 -0.67
CA ARG A 38 -7.83 3.10 0.60
C ARG A 38 -6.47 2.52 0.29
N VAL A 39 -5.42 3.12 0.81
CA VAL A 39 -4.05 2.64 0.70
C VAL A 39 -3.61 2.13 2.07
N VAL A 40 -2.93 0.99 2.09
CA VAL A 40 -2.33 0.42 3.29
C VAL A 40 -0.86 0.14 2.99
N ALA A 41 0.02 0.71 3.82
CA ALA A 41 1.43 0.39 3.86
C ALA A 41 1.69 -0.76 4.83
N GLU A 42 2.41 -1.78 4.35
CA GLU A 42 2.99 -2.87 5.14
C GLU A 42 4.51 -2.76 5.03
N TYR A 43 5.16 -2.47 6.15
CA TYR A 43 6.62 -2.43 6.24
C TYR A 43 7.14 -3.84 6.45
N GLN A 44 8.23 -4.17 5.78
CA GLN A 44 8.83 -5.49 5.83
C GLN A 44 10.33 -5.37 6.02
N ARG A 45 10.88 -6.19 6.91
CA ARG A 45 12.31 -6.32 7.12
C ARG A 45 12.83 -7.61 6.51
N ARG A 46 14.06 -7.58 6.01
CA ARG A 46 14.77 -8.77 5.55
C ARG A 46 15.21 -9.55 6.78
N ILE A 47 14.94 -10.84 6.78
CA ILE A 47 15.44 -11.80 7.74
C ILE A 47 16.09 -12.95 6.99
N ASP A 48 17.17 -13.47 7.54
CA ASP A 48 17.81 -14.68 7.06
C ASP A 48 17.28 -15.84 7.91
N ASP A 49 16.76 -16.89 7.28
CA ASP A 49 16.33 -18.09 8.01
C ASP A 49 17.54 -18.96 8.40
N GLU A 50 17.32 -19.95 9.27
CA GLU A 50 18.36 -20.86 9.76
C GLU A 50 19.01 -21.69 8.64
N GLU A 51 18.37 -21.77 7.48
CA GLU A 51 18.85 -22.45 6.26
C GLU A 51 19.58 -21.48 5.29
N GLY A 52 19.70 -20.19 5.65
CA GLY A 52 20.36 -19.15 4.87
C GLY A 52 19.53 -18.55 3.74
N ALA A 53 18.22 -18.84 3.66
CA ALA A 53 17.32 -18.24 2.70
C ALA A 53 16.79 -16.89 3.20
N GLN A 54 16.82 -15.89 2.31
CA GLN A 54 16.35 -14.54 2.62
C GLN A 54 14.82 -14.46 2.50
N ARG A 55 14.17 -14.04 3.58
CA ARG A 55 12.72 -13.80 3.63
C ARG A 55 12.42 -12.37 4.08
N TRP A 56 11.21 -11.93 3.76
CA TRP A 56 10.70 -10.61 4.15
C TRP A 56 9.57 -10.80 5.15
N GLU A 57 9.76 -10.33 6.36
CA GLU A 57 8.77 -10.42 7.43
C GLU A 57 8.08 -9.08 7.68
N PRO A 58 6.75 -9.08 7.93
CA PRO A 58 6.04 -7.88 8.32
C PRO A 58 6.59 -7.28 9.62
N GLU A 59 6.76 -5.96 9.61
CA GLU A 59 7.05 -5.19 10.81
C GLU A 59 5.76 -4.73 11.50
N ALA A 60 5.83 -4.52 12.81
CA ALA A 60 4.70 -3.98 13.57
C ALA A 60 4.33 -2.58 13.05
N ARG A 61 3.05 -2.39 12.69
CA ARG A 61 2.58 -1.15 12.06
C ARG A 61 2.74 0.06 12.96
N GLU A 62 2.63 -0.13 14.28
CA GLU A 62 2.76 0.93 15.28
C GLU A 62 4.12 1.64 15.19
N GLN A 63 5.18 0.90 14.85
CA GLN A 63 6.54 1.46 14.70
C GLN A 63 6.65 2.43 13.52
N HIS A 64 5.71 2.35 12.58
CA HIS A 64 5.72 3.07 11.30
C HIS A 64 4.46 3.92 11.10
N ALA A 65 3.63 4.08 12.14
CA ALA A 65 2.27 4.59 11.98
C ALA A 65 2.23 5.98 11.31
N GLU A 66 3.08 6.92 11.75
CA GLU A 66 3.13 8.27 11.19
C GLU A 66 3.66 8.29 9.75
N GLU A 67 4.72 7.53 9.45
CA GLU A 67 5.28 7.43 8.11
C GLU A 67 4.32 6.74 7.14
N ALA A 68 3.70 5.64 7.58
CA ALA A 68 2.65 4.92 6.86
C ALA A 68 1.52 5.87 6.52
N GLN A 69 1.00 6.61 7.51
CA GLN A 69 -0.14 7.52 7.31
C GLN A 69 0.19 8.63 6.31
N ARG A 70 1.36 9.27 6.41
CA ARG A 70 1.79 10.32 5.47
C ARG A 70 1.85 9.80 4.03
N TRP A 71 2.39 8.60 3.85
CA TRP A 71 2.51 7.99 2.54
C TRP A 71 1.19 7.47 1.97
N GLU A 72 0.37 6.82 2.80
CA GLU A 72 -0.98 6.38 2.43
C GLU A 72 -1.81 7.56 1.92
N LEU A 73 -1.73 8.72 2.60
CA LEU A 73 -2.38 9.97 2.16
C LEU A 73 -1.81 10.52 0.85
N ALA A 74 -0.48 10.49 0.67
CA ALA A 74 0.16 10.98 -0.55
C ALA A 74 -0.29 10.17 -1.78
N VAL A 75 -0.31 8.84 -1.66
CA VAL A 75 -0.75 7.93 -2.72
C VAL A 75 -2.25 8.09 -2.99
N ALA A 76 -3.09 8.20 -1.96
CA ALA A 76 -4.52 8.43 -2.13
C ALA A 76 -4.80 9.74 -2.90
N ARG A 77 -4.13 10.84 -2.52
CA ARG A 77 -4.24 12.14 -3.22
C ARG A 77 -3.76 12.07 -4.67
N GLU A 78 -2.71 11.31 -4.95
CA GLU A 78 -2.24 11.14 -6.33
C GLU A 78 -3.25 10.34 -7.17
N ALA A 79 -3.82 9.28 -6.60
CA ALA A 79 -4.87 8.51 -7.25
C ALA A 79 -6.09 9.40 -7.57
N GLU A 80 -6.58 10.18 -6.60
CA GLU A 80 -7.66 11.16 -6.80
C GLU A 80 -7.34 12.12 -7.96
N ARG A 81 -6.15 12.74 -7.97
CA ARG A 81 -5.74 13.66 -9.05
C ARG A 81 -5.77 13.02 -10.44
N ARG A 82 -5.33 11.76 -10.57
CA ARG A 82 -5.33 11.03 -11.86
C ARG A 82 -6.75 10.72 -12.33
N PHE A 83 -7.66 10.40 -11.42
CA PHE A 83 -9.08 10.20 -11.75
C PHE A 83 -9.75 11.50 -12.20
N HIS A 84 -9.49 12.62 -11.52
CA HIS A 84 -10.10 13.90 -11.88
C HIS A 84 -9.57 14.51 -13.18
N ARG A 85 -8.31 14.27 -13.57
CA ARG A 85 -7.77 14.74 -14.86
C ARG A 85 -8.33 14.03 -16.10
N ARG A 86 -8.97 12.87 -15.94
CA ARG A 86 -9.48 12.06 -17.06
C ARG A 86 -10.97 12.30 -17.36
N ARG A 87 -11.63 13.20 -16.62
CA ARG A 87 -13.00 13.65 -16.84
C ARG A 87 -13.00 15.08 -17.36
#